data_AF-A0A2V7NQE1-F1
#
_entry.id   AF-A0A2V7NQE1-F1
#
_cell.length_a   1.000
_cell.length_b   1.000
_cell.length_c   1.000
_cell.angle_alpha   90.00
_cell.angle_beta   90.00
_cell.angle_gamma   90.00
#
_symmetry.space_group_name_H-M   'P 1'
#
loop_
_entity.id
_entity.type
_entity.pdbx_description
1 polymer ?
#
loop_
_entity_poly.entity_id
_entity_poly.type
_entity_poly.pdbx_seq_one_letter_code
_entity_poly.pdbx_strand_id
1 'polypeptide(L)'
;MLLALGATACGSRGAGPAARLSARIIRQSRDTLRFEVPAVANRCGRAIGDGVVLQGSEHGNGVLIYLRSSDSAASVEFPLMARADSSTPRGAIVTARFQAGDLARGVVLDSGTVAVTRAGDVLTAIVRGAGAEVAGTGRVALDASFQMLRLGADTVPCTAQL
;
A
#
# COMPACT_ATOMS: atom_id res chain seq x y z
N MET A 1 -25.82 53.13 4.59
CA MET A 1 -24.72 53.05 5.56
C MET A 1 -24.48 51.57 5.87
N LEU A 2 -23.32 51.06 5.42
CA LEU A 2 -22.65 49.76 5.63
C LEU A 2 -23.28 48.43 5.15
N LEU A 3 -22.65 47.89 4.10
CA LEU A 3 -22.63 46.49 3.66
C LEU A 3 -21.89 45.59 4.66
N ALA A 4 -22.39 44.38 4.90
CA ALA A 4 -21.63 43.30 5.53
C ALA A 4 -21.40 42.19 4.48
N LEU A 5 -20.21 42.22 3.85
CA LEU A 5 -19.71 41.12 3.02
C LEU A 5 -19.15 40.03 3.94
N GLY A 6 -19.88 38.91 4.05
CA GLY A 6 -19.38 37.69 4.67
C GLY A 6 -18.42 36.96 3.72
N ALA A 7 -17.12 37.19 3.89
CA ALA A 7 -16.09 36.39 3.23
C ALA A 7 -15.98 35.03 3.94
N THR A 8 -16.57 33.99 3.37
CA THR A 8 -16.25 32.60 3.74
C THR A 8 -14.86 32.28 3.20
N ALA A 9 -13.83 32.50 4.02
CA ALA A 9 -12.49 32.04 3.74
C ALA A 9 -12.49 30.51 3.74
N CYS A 10 -12.44 29.90 2.54
CA CYS A 10 -12.02 28.51 2.39
C CYS A 10 -10.58 28.43 2.88
N GLY A 11 -10.40 28.01 4.13
CA GLY A 11 -9.09 27.70 4.69
C GLY A 11 -8.45 26.59 3.87
N SER A 12 -7.57 26.97 2.94
CA SER A 12 -6.66 26.06 2.28
C SER A 12 -5.71 25.52 3.36
N ARG A 13 -6.09 24.38 3.95
CA ARG A 13 -5.19 23.54 4.73
C ARG A 13 -3.96 23.33 3.85
N GLY A 14 -2.83 23.89 4.27
CA GLY A 14 -1.59 23.86 3.49
C GLY A 14 -1.35 22.46 2.95
N ALA A 15 -1.06 22.37 1.64
CA ALA A 15 -0.78 21.11 0.98
C ALA A 15 0.42 20.46 1.68
N GLY A 16 0.14 19.54 2.60
CA GLY A 16 1.16 18.69 3.19
C GLY A 16 1.86 17.90 2.07
N PRO A 17 3.05 17.34 2.34
CA PRO A 17 3.75 16.53 1.36
C PRO A 17 2.82 15.44 0.81
N ALA A 18 2.80 15.28 -0.52
CA ALA A 18 1.97 14.28 -1.17
C ALA A 18 2.39 12.87 -0.76
N ALA A 19 1.41 11.98 -0.60
CA ALA A 19 1.66 10.58 -0.31
C ALA A 19 2.38 9.89 -1.48
N ARG A 20 3.41 9.11 -1.15
CA ARG A 20 4.31 8.50 -2.13
C ARG A 20 4.59 7.04 -1.79
N LEU A 21 4.79 6.24 -2.83
CA LEU A 21 5.34 4.90 -2.80
C LEU A 21 6.71 4.94 -3.49
N SER A 22 7.76 4.52 -2.80
CA SER A 22 9.05 4.18 -3.39
C SER A 22 9.23 2.66 -3.33
N ALA A 23 9.58 2.03 -4.45
CA ALA A 23 9.73 0.58 -4.52
C ALA A 23 11.01 0.17 -5.26
N ARG A 24 11.63 -0.90 -4.77
CA ARG A 24 12.76 -1.59 -5.39
C ARG A 24 12.40 -3.06 -5.53
N ILE A 25 12.40 -3.53 -6.77
CA ILE A 25 12.12 -4.92 -7.15
C ILE A 25 13.42 -5.55 -7.61
N ILE A 26 13.84 -6.62 -6.94
CA ILE A 26 15.10 -7.31 -7.18
C ILE A 26 14.77 -8.69 -7.72
N ARG A 27 15.17 -8.96 -8.96
CA ARG A 27 15.00 -10.28 -9.60
C ARG A 27 16.32 -11.02 -9.63
N GLN A 28 16.29 -12.33 -9.41
CA GLN A 28 17.50 -13.17 -9.40
C GLN A 28 18.29 -13.11 -10.73
N SER A 29 17.63 -12.77 -11.85
CA SER A 29 18.24 -12.59 -13.17
C SER A 29 18.95 -11.24 -13.39
N ARG A 30 19.39 -10.57 -12.31
CA ARG A 30 20.18 -9.31 -12.23
C ARG A 30 19.45 -7.98 -12.43
N ASP A 31 18.24 -7.96 -12.97
CA ASP A 31 17.53 -6.68 -13.10
C ASP A 31 16.96 -6.22 -11.76
N THR A 32 17.36 -5.01 -11.35
CA THR A 32 16.70 -4.27 -10.27
C THR A 32 15.87 -3.16 -10.90
N LEU A 33 14.56 -3.20 -10.68
CA LEU A 33 13.65 -2.14 -11.09
C LEU A 33 13.36 -1.22 -9.90
N ARG A 34 13.32 0.08 -10.13
CA ARG A 34 13.03 1.11 -9.12
C ARG A 34 12.00 2.06 -9.66
N PHE A 35 11.03 2.43 -8.83
CA PHE A 35 10.04 3.45 -9.19
C PHE A 35 9.57 4.20 -7.96
N GLU A 36 9.10 5.42 -8.20
CA GLU A 36 8.40 6.21 -7.22
C GLU A 36 7.10 6.74 -7.84
N VAL A 37 5.98 6.56 -7.15
CA VAL A 37 4.65 6.90 -7.66
C VAL A 37 3.79 7.51 -6.55
N PRO A 38 2.74 8.27 -6.89
CA PRO A 38 1.73 8.68 -5.91
C PRO A 38 1.11 7.46 -5.22
N ALA A 39 0.76 7.61 -3.95
CA ALA A 39 0.16 6.54 -3.16
C ALA A 39 -1.08 7.03 -2.40
N VAL A 40 -1.96 6.09 -2.08
CA VAL A 40 -3.18 6.34 -1.31
C VAL A 40 -3.42 5.21 -0.31
N ALA A 41 -4.12 5.52 0.77
CA ALA A 41 -4.56 4.55 1.77
C ALA A 41 -6.07 4.69 1.99
N ASN A 42 -6.80 3.58 1.96
CA ASN A 42 -8.25 3.56 2.17
C ASN A 42 -8.61 2.53 3.22
N ARG A 43 -9.67 2.80 3.98
CA ARG A 43 -10.31 1.77 4.80
C ARG A 43 -11.00 0.80 3.87
N CYS A 44 -11.02 -0.48 4.21
CA CYS A 44 -11.81 -1.45 3.48
C CYS A 44 -12.68 -2.28 4.43
N GLY A 45 -13.89 -2.62 3.97
CA GLY A 45 -14.93 -3.28 4.75
C GLY A 45 -15.57 -4.48 4.04
N ARG A 46 -15.84 -5.52 4.86
CA ARG A 46 -16.59 -6.80 4.71
C ARG A 46 -16.43 -7.71 3.47
N ALA A 47 -15.81 -8.87 3.77
CA ALA A 47 -16.41 -10.23 3.80
C ALA A 47 -15.56 -11.16 4.71
N ILE A 48 -14.30 -10.77 4.96
CA ILE A 48 -13.30 -11.54 5.73
C ILE A 48 -12.63 -10.65 6.82
N GLY A 49 -13.26 -9.53 7.21
CA GLY A 49 -12.78 -8.59 8.24
C GLY A 49 -12.59 -7.15 7.74
N ASP A 50 -12.46 -6.22 8.69
CA ASP A 50 -12.10 -4.82 8.43
C ASP A 50 -10.59 -4.70 8.18
N GLY A 51 -10.19 -3.71 7.37
CA GLY A 51 -8.79 -3.54 7.04
C GLY A 51 -8.44 -2.19 6.43
N VAL A 52 -7.17 -2.08 6.03
CA VAL A 52 -6.62 -0.92 5.33
C VAL A 52 -5.93 -1.41 4.07
N VAL A 53 -6.22 -0.77 2.94
CA VAL A 53 -5.48 -0.99 1.70
C VAL A 53 -4.60 0.21 1.39
N LEU A 54 -3.33 -0.05 1.12
CA LEU A 54 -2.34 0.90 0.68
C LEU A 54 -2.01 0.56 -0.77
N GLN A 55 -2.03 1.53 -1.66
CA GLN A 55 -1.69 1.29 -3.06
C GLN A 55 -0.98 2.48 -3.67
N GLY A 56 0.00 2.19 -4.52
CA GLY A 56 0.62 3.17 -5.39
C GLY A 56 0.90 2.49 -6.72
N SER A 57 0.46 3.10 -7.81
CA SER A 57 0.66 2.50 -9.12
C SER A 57 0.65 3.56 -10.22
N GLU A 58 1.54 3.41 -11.18
CA GLU A 58 1.65 4.28 -12.34
C GLU A 58 2.35 3.52 -13.47
N HIS A 59 1.96 3.78 -14.72
CA HIS A 59 2.62 3.22 -15.91
C HIS A 59 2.87 1.70 -15.86
N GLY A 60 1.90 0.92 -15.35
CA GLY A 60 1.99 -0.55 -15.26
C GLY A 60 2.83 -1.08 -14.09
N ASN A 61 3.49 -0.22 -13.32
CA ASN A 61 4.20 -0.57 -12.09
C ASN A 61 3.34 -0.24 -10.87
N GLY A 62 3.47 -1.00 -9.79
CA GLY A 62 2.76 -0.67 -8.56
C GLY A 62 2.91 -1.70 -7.47
N VAL A 63 2.61 -1.27 -6.25
CA VAL A 63 2.53 -2.13 -5.07
C VAL A 63 1.18 -1.92 -4.41
N LEU A 64 0.59 -3.01 -3.95
CA LEU A 64 -0.64 -3.02 -3.17
C LEU A 64 -0.42 -3.85 -1.90
N ILE A 65 -0.85 -3.28 -0.78
CA ILE A 65 -0.81 -3.90 0.55
C ILE A 65 -2.23 -3.92 1.09
N TYR A 66 -2.73 -5.09 1.41
CA TYR A 66 -3.90 -5.25 2.27
C TYR A 66 -3.45 -5.60 3.68
N LEU A 67 -3.84 -4.79 4.65
CA LEU A 67 -3.64 -5.05 6.07
C LEU A 67 -4.96 -5.51 6.69
N ARG A 68 -4.99 -6.75 7.18
CA ARG A 68 -6.07 -7.24 8.04
C ARG A 68 -5.76 -6.82 9.47
N SER A 69 -6.62 -6.00 10.06
CA SER A 69 -6.50 -5.61 11.47
C SER A 69 -7.85 -5.21 12.04
N SER A 70 -8.20 -5.76 13.20
CA SER A 70 -9.39 -5.36 13.96
C SER A 70 -9.25 -3.98 14.60
N ASP A 71 -8.02 -3.53 14.83
CA ASP A 71 -7.72 -2.22 15.38
C ASP A 71 -7.05 -1.34 14.33
N SER A 72 -7.60 -0.14 14.17
CA SER A 72 -7.09 0.85 13.23
C SER A 72 -5.68 1.30 13.65
N ALA A 73 -4.64 0.60 13.20
CA ALA A 73 -3.22 0.98 13.15
C ALA A 73 -2.61 1.61 14.42
N ALA A 74 -2.29 0.75 15.38
CA ALA A 74 -1.12 0.97 16.22
C ALA A 74 0.17 0.74 15.40
N SER A 75 1.28 1.38 15.77
CA SER A 75 2.60 1.16 15.17
C SER A 75 3.06 -0.28 15.42
N VAL A 76 2.99 -1.15 14.41
CA VAL A 76 3.17 -2.61 14.59
C VAL A 76 3.64 -3.28 13.30
N GLU A 77 4.29 -4.42 13.44
CA GLU A 77 4.65 -5.33 12.35
C GLU A 77 3.53 -6.33 12.03
N PHE A 78 3.29 -6.54 10.74
CA PHE A 78 2.33 -7.50 10.21
C PHE A 78 3.09 -8.62 9.51
N PRO A 79 2.93 -9.88 9.93
CA PRO A 79 3.44 -11.01 9.17
C PRO A 79 2.72 -11.09 7.83
N LEU A 80 3.42 -11.58 6.81
CA LEU A 80 2.77 -11.88 5.55
C LEU A 80 1.85 -13.09 5.67
N MET A 81 0.66 -12.96 5.11
CA MET A 81 -0.34 -14.02 5.01
C MET A 81 -0.26 -14.66 3.63
N ALA A 82 -0.36 -15.97 3.59
CA ALA A 82 -0.56 -16.67 2.33
C ALA A 82 -1.87 -16.21 1.67
N ARG A 83 -1.93 -16.29 0.34
CA ARG A 83 -3.17 -16.05 -0.38
C ARG A 83 -4.24 -17.02 0.13
N ALA A 84 -5.43 -16.52 0.43
CA ALA A 84 -6.54 -17.25 1.04
C ALA A 84 -6.36 -17.71 2.50
N ASP A 85 -5.36 -17.20 3.22
CA ASP A 85 -5.30 -17.39 4.68
C ASP A 85 -6.44 -16.63 5.37
N SER A 86 -7.40 -17.39 5.89
CA SER A 86 -8.52 -16.91 6.71
C SER A 86 -8.30 -17.10 8.21
N SER A 87 -7.23 -17.80 8.59
CA SER A 87 -6.95 -18.20 9.98
C SER A 87 -6.12 -17.16 10.72
N THR A 88 -5.25 -16.44 10.02
CA THR A 88 -4.46 -15.35 10.61
C THR A 88 -5.35 -14.13 10.84
N PRO A 89 -5.63 -13.76 12.11
CA PRO A 89 -6.52 -12.65 12.41
C PRO A 89 -5.89 -11.29 12.10
N ARG A 90 -4.56 -11.22 12.11
CA ARG A 90 -3.79 -10.01 11.84
C ARG A 90 -2.60 -10.34 10.95
N GLY A 91 -2.57 -9.75 9.76
CA GLY A 91 -1.46 -9.92 8.84
C GLY A 91 -1.63 -9.09 7.59
N ALA A 92 -0.68 -9.22 6.68
CA ALA A 92 -0.63 -8.45 5.45
C ALA A 92 -0.59 -9.35 4.22
N ILE A 93 -1.32 -8.97 3.18
CA ILE A 93 -1.13 -9.51 1.83
C ILE A 93 -0.46 -8.41 1.02
N VAL A 94 0.66 -8.73 0.37
CA VAL A 94 1.38 -7.78 -0.48
C VAL A 94 1.50 -8.35 -1.88
N THR A 95 1.11 -7.55 -2.86
CA THR A 95 1.37 -7.82 -4.27
C THR A 95 2.09 -6.65 -4.92
N ALA A 96 2.98 -6.96 -5.84
CA ALA A 96 3.59 -5.96 -6.71
C ALA A 96 3.42 -6.37 -8.18
N ARG A 97 3.14 -5.38 -9.01
CA ARG A 97 3.15 -5.49 -10.48
C ARG A 97 4.29 -4.65 -11.03
N PHE A 98 4.92 -5.13 -12.08
CA PHE A 98 6.02 -4.41 -12.71
C PHE A 98 6.19 -4.83 -14.16
N GLN A 99 6.78 -3.93 -14.96
CA GLN A 99 7.16 -4.23 -16.33
C GLN A 99 8.59 -4.77 -16.40
N ALA A 100 8.79 -5.79 -17.22
CA ALA A 100 10.07 -6.42 -17.48
C ALA A 100 10.31 -6.50 -18.98
N GLY A 101 10.94 -5.45 -19.54
CA GLY A 101 10.83 -5.20 -20.98
C GLY A 101 9.36 -4.99 -21.34
N ASP A 102 8.88 -5.69 -22.37
CA ASP A 102 7.49 -5.58 -22.84
C ASP A 102 6.49 -6.47 -22.09
N LEU A 103 6.95 -7.20 -21.06
CA LEU A 103 6.13 -8.16 -20.33
C LEU A 103 5.67 -7.60 -18.99
N ALA A 104 4.35 -7.60 -18.77
CA ALA A 104 3.77 -7.34 -17.46
C ALA A 104 3.98 -8.56 -16.55
N ARG A 105 4.59 -8.33 -15.39
CA ARG A 105 4.92 -9.34 -14.40
C ARG A 105 4.33 -8.95 -13.05
N GLY A 106 4.28 -9.92 -12.14
CA GLY A 106 3.83 -9.67 -10.79
C GLY A 106 4.39 -10.66 -9.80
N VAL A 107 4.24 -10.33 -8.52
CA VAL A 107 4.61 -11.19 -7.40
C VAL A 107 3.58 -11.00 -6.29
N VAL A 108 3.27 -12.10 -5.60
CA VAL A 108 2.61 -12.06 -4.28
C VAL A 108 3.67 -12.49 -3.29
N LEU A 109 3.91 -11.67 -2.27
CA LEU A 109 4.94 -11.99 -1.28
C LEU A 109 4.45 -13.12 -0.37
N ASP A 110 5.32 -14.11 -0.14
CA ASP A 110 5.06 -15.27 0.72
C ASP A 110 5.99 -15.31 1.94
N SER A 111 7.02 -14.45 1.99
CA SER A 111 7.91 -14.31 3.13
C SER A 111 8.35 -12.87 3.36
N GLY A 112 8.59 -12.50 4.61
CA GLY A 112 8.93 -11.14 5.03
C GLY A 112 7.89 -10.50 5.95
N THR A 113 7.92 -9.18 6.04
CA THR A 113 7.08 -8.41 6.96
C THR A 113 6.64 -7.07 6.36
N VAL A 114 5.55 -6.54 6.92
CA VAL A 114 5.12 -5.16 6.71
C VAL A 114 5.15 -4.42 8.05
N ALA A 115 6.03 -3.44 8.20
CA ALA A 115 6.04 -2.57 9.36
C ALA A 115 5.19 -1.33 9.07
N VAL A 116 4.24 -1.02 9.95
CA VAL A 116 3.37 0.15 9.81
C VAL A 116 3.58 1.04 11.02
N THR A 117 3.83 2.32 10.80
CA THR A 117 3.89 3.34 11.86
C THR A 117 2.78 4.36 11.65
N ARG A 118 2.21 4.85 12.74
CA ARG A 118 1.20 5.92 12.73
C ARG A 118 1.66 7.07 13.61
N ALA A 119 1.62 8.29 13.07
CA ALA A 119 1.83 9.53 13.80
C ALA A 119 0.65 10.47 13.51
N GLY A 120 -0.26 10.60 14.48
CA GLY A 120 -1.53 11.30 14.26
C GLY A 120 -2.38 10.62 13.18
N ASP A 121 -2.76 11.36 12.15
CA ASP A 121 -3.52 10.88 10.99
C ASP A 121 -2.64 10.37 9.84
N VAL A 122 -1.32 10.42 9.99
CA VAL A 122 -0.35 10.02 8.98
C VAL A 122 0.14 8.60 9.25
N LEU A 123 0.14 7.79 8.19
CA LEU A 123 0.64 6.43 8.12
C LEU A 123 1.91 6.38 7.28
N THR A 124 2.83 5.53 7.72
CA THR A 124 4.00 5.09 6.95
C THR A 124 4.00 3.57 6.97
N ALA A 125 4.30 2.94 5.84
CA ALA A 125 4.45 1.50 5.76
C ALA A 125 5.76 1.14 5.06
N ILE A 126 6.46 0.14 5.59
CA ILE A 126 7.68 -0.41 5.02
C ILE A 126 7.46 -1.89 4.79
N VAL A 127 7.66 -2.33 3.56
CA VAL A 127 7.62 -3.74 3.17
C VAL A 127 9.03 -4.20 2.90
N ARG A 128 9.37 -5.36 3.44
CA ARG A 128 10.55 -6.14 3.03
C ARG A 128 10.13 -7.59 2.92
N GLY A 129 10.27 -8.17 1.73
CA GLY A 129 9.90 -9.56 1.55
C GLY A 129 10.22 -10.11 0.18
N ALA A 130 9.82 -11.34 -0.04
CA ALA A 130 10.02 -12.04 -1.29
C ALA A 130 8.82 -12.93 -1.64
N GLY A 131 8.72 -13.27 -2.91
CA GLY A 131 7.69 -14.18 -3.42
C GLY A 131 8.11 -14.82 -4.75
N ALA A 132 7.32 -15.79 -5.19
CA ALA A 132 7.45 -16.36 -6.52
C ALA A 132 6.83 -15.43 -7.58
N GLU A 133 7.53 -15.23 -8.69
CA GLU A 133 6.98 -14.47 -9.82
C GLU A 133 5.76 -15.18 -10.42
N VAL A 134 4.67 -14.44 -10.60
CA VAL A 134 3.47 -14.93 -11.28
C VAL A 134 3.80 -15.18 -12.74
N ALA A 135 3.53 -16.40 -13.21
CA ALA A 135 3.85 -16.86 -14.58
C ALA A 135 5.35 -16.76 -14.93
N GLY A 136 6.22 -16.78 -13.91
CA GLY A 136 7.68 -16.91 -14.03
C GLY A 136 8.18 -18.07 -13.17
N THR A 137 9.49 -18.32 -13.23
CA THR A 137 10.16 -19.36 -12.40
C THR A 137 11.09 -18.76 -11.35
N GLY A 138 11.22 -17.43 -11.31
CA GLY A 138 12.15 -16.73 -10.43
C GLY A 138 11.56 -16.35 -9.07
N ARG A 139 12.46 -16.15 -8.09
CA ARG A 139 12.14 -15.41 -6.86
C ARG A 139 12.34 -13.92 -7.09
N VAL A 140 11.40 -13.14 -6.58
CA VAL A 140 11.43 -11.67 -6.63
C VAL A 140 11.44 -11.16 -5.20
N ALA A 141 12.42 -10.33 -4.85
CA ALA A 141 12.43 -9.59 -3.61
C ALA A 141 11.88 -8.17 -3.83
N LEU A 142 11.16 -7.67 -2.83
CA LEU A 142 10.56 -6.34 -2.81
C LEU A 142 10.97 -5.61 -1.54
N ASP A 143 11.56 -4.43 -1.72
CA ASP A 143 11.64 -3.40 -0.70
C ASP A 143 10.72 -2.25 -1.12
N ALA A 144 9.73 -1.90 -0.30
CA ALA A 144 8.83 -0.78 -0.59
C ALA A 144 8.62 0.11 0.62
N SER A 145 8.47 1.41 0.40
CA SER A 145 8.15 2.41 1.41
C SER A 145 7.00 3.27 0.94
N PHE A 146 5.91 3.26 1.71
CA PHE A 146 4.82 4.19 1.61
C PHE A 146 4.99 5.29 2.65
N GLN A 147 4.95 6.54 2.23
CA GLN A 147 5.14 7.70 3.10
C GLN A 147 3.98 8.68 2.99
N MET A 148 3.74 9.40 4.08
CA MET A 148 2.75 10.48 4.16
C MET A 148 1.32 10.05 3.81
N LEU A 149 0.98 8.78 4.04
CA LEU A 149 -0.35 8.26 3.74
C LEU A 149 -1.36 8.81 4.74
N ARG A 150 -2.43 9.42 4.24
CA ARG A 150 -3.61 9.72 5.05
C ARG A 150 -4.68 8.71 4.74
N LEU A 151 -5.29 8.18 5.78
CA LEU A 151 -6.35 7.19 5.61
C LEU A 151 -7.62 7.90 5.11
N GLY A 152 -8.07 7.54 3.91
CA GLY A 152 -9.30 8.06 3.32
C GLY A 152 -10.50 7.87 4.25
N ALA A 153 -11.45 8.81 4.19
CA ALA A 153 -12.72 8.73 4.91
C ALA A 153 -13.62 7.64 4.32
N ASP A 154 -13.47 7.37 3.01
CA ASP A 154 -14.26 6.39 2.29
C ASP A 154 -13.79 4.96 2.58
N THR A 155 -14.76 4.05 2.61
CA THR A 155 -14.51 2.61 2.70
C THR A 155 -14.64 1.99 1.33
N VAL A 156 -13.62 1.25 0.90
CA VAL A 156 -13.62 0.52 -0.38
C VAL A 156 -13.86 -0.98 -0.16
N PRO A 157 -14.36 -1.74 -1.15
CA PRO A 157 -14.44 -3.19 -1.04
C PRO A 157 -13.04 -3.82 -0.98
N CYS A 158 -12.77 -4.67 0.02
CA CYS A 158 -11.45 -5.34 0.13
C CYS A 158 -11.21 -6.36 -1.00
N THR A 159 -12.26 -6.96 -1.56
CA THR A 159 -12.19 -7.99 -2.61
C THR A 159 -11.82 -7.45 -3.99
N ALA A 160 -12.11 -6.18 -4.29
CA ALA A 160 -11.84 -5.59 -5.59
C ALA A 160 -10.36 -5.21 -5.79
N GLN A 161 -9.55 -5.33 -4.74
CA GLN A 161 -8.18 -4.81 -4.68
C GLN A 161 -7.11 -5.91 -4.54
N LEU A 162 -7.50 -7.19 -4.46
CA LEU A 162 -6.60 -8.34 -4.25
C LEU A 162 -6.59 -9.32 -5.43
#